data_AF-A0A9X4XP70-F1
#
_entry.id   AF-A0A9X4XP70-F1
#
_cell.length_a   1.000
_cell.length_b   1.000
_cell.length_c   1.000
_cell.angle_alpha   90.00
_cell.angle_beta   90.00
_cell.angle_gamma   90.00
#
_symmetry.space_group_name_H-M   'P 1'
#
loop_
_entity.id
_entity.type
_entity.pdbx_description
1 polymer ?
#
loop_
_entity_poly.entity_id
_entity_poly.type
_entity_poly.pdbx_seq_one_letter_code
_entity_poly.pdbx_strand_id
1 'polypeptide(L)' 'MNQPKPTKPSHDVFVVEGEGERAYWTRIGAAWSHDDGHGYNVTLTCVPVNGRLVIRVAKPKEREAGR' A
#
# COMPACT_ATOMS: atom_id res chain seq x y z
N MET A 1 -12.73 16.13 -23.06
CA MET A 1 -11.58 15.36 -22.54
C MET A 1 -11.92 14.90 -21.13
N ASN A 2 -12.16 13.60 -20.92
CA ASN A 2 -12.46 13.06 -19.59
C ASN A 2 -11.12 12.78 -18.89
N GLN A 3 -10.76 13.54 -17.86
CA GLN A 3 -9.55 13.23 -17.10
C GLN A 3 -9.81 11.98 -16.26
N PRO A 4 -8.93 10.97 -16.27
CA PRO A 4 -9.07 9.81 -15.40
C PRO A 4 -9.01 10.30 -13.95
N LYS A 5 -10.09 10.07 -13.21
CA LYS A 5 -10.19 10.41 -11.79
C LYS A 5 -9.08 9.64 -11.07
N PRO A 6 -8.17 10.27 -10.31
CA PRO A 6 -7.14 9.54 -9.60
C PRO A 6 -7.82 8.55 -8.66
N THR A 7 -7.66 7.26 -8.96
CA THR A 7 -8.21 6.19 -8.14
C THR A 7 -7.46 6.23 -6.80
N LYS A 8 -8.21 6.16 -5.70
CA LYS A 8 -7.59 6.05 -4.38
C LYS A 8 -6.95 4.65 -4.28
N PRO A 9 -5.78 4.51 -3.63
CA PRO A 9 -5.18 3.20 -3.45
C PRO A 9 -6.12 2.30 -2.65
N SER A 10 -6.33 1.08 -3.15
CA SER A 10 -7.13 0.06 -2.46
C SER A 10 -6.31 -0.66 -1.38
N HIS A 11 -4.98 -0.65 -1.51
CA HIS A 11 -4.07 -1.36 -0.63
C HIS A 11 -2.84 -0.54 -0.25
N ASP A 12 -2.32 -0.84 0.94
CA ASP A 12 -1.05 -0.35 1.45
C ASP A 12 0.02 -1.44 1.26
N VAL A 13 1.25 -1.01 0.94
CA VAL A 13 2.38 -1.91 0.68
C VAL A 13 3.43 -1.71 1.77
N PHE A 14 3.84 -2.81 2.39
CA PHE A 14 4.79 -2.85 3.49
C PHE A 14 5.99 -3.71 3.14
N VAL A 15 7.15 -3.34 3.66
CA VAL A 15 8.22 -4.30 3.93
C VAL A 15 8.05 -4.81 5.36
N VAL A 16 8.14 -6.12 5.52
CA VAL A 16 8.03 -6.80 6.82
C VAL A 16 9.34 -7.52 7.10
N GLU A 17 9.92 -7.24 8.27
CA GLU A 17 11.16 -7.85 8.75
C GLU A 17 10.93 -8.56 10.09
N GLY A 18 11.53 -9.74 10.26
CA GLY A 18 11.28 -10.60 11.42
C GLY A 18 9.97 -11.41 11.31
N GLU A 19 9.62 -12.10 12.39
CA GLU A 19 8.49 -13.04 12.42
C GLU A 19 7.63 -12.86 13.69
N GLY A 20 6.39 -13.33 13.61
CA GLY A 20 5.45 -13.32 14.73
C GLY A 20 5.12 -11.92 15.23
N GLU A 21 4.94 -11.79 16.55
CA GLU A 21 4.55 -10.53 17.21
C GLU A 21 5.64 -9.47 17.20
N ARG A 22 6.90 -9.85 16.94
CA ARG A 22 8.04 -8.93 16.89
C ARG A 22 8.37 -8.46 15.48
N ALA A 23 7.55 -8.80 14.49
CA ALA A 23 7.76 -8.35 13.12
C ALA A 23 7.62 -6.83 13.01
N TYR A 24 8.56 -6.20 12.31
CA TYR A 24 8.52 -4.78 12.00
C TYR A 24 7.81 -4.57 10.67
N TRP A 25 6.82 -3.67 10.66
CA TRP A 25 6.01 -3.36 9.49
C TRP A 25 6.25 -1.92 9.07
N THR A 26 7.01 -1.73 8.00
CA THR A 26 7.31 -0.41 7.46
C THR A 26 6.53 -0.21 6.19
N ARG A 27 5.63 0.78 6.17
CA ARG A 27 4.87 1.13 4.96
C ARG A 27 5.81 1.81 3.97
N ILE A 28 5.93 1.26 2.77
CA ILE A 28 6.82 1.77 1.72
C ILE A 28 6.10 2.10 0.42
N GLY A 29 4.80 1.87 0.33
CA GLY A 29 4.05 2.14 -0.88
C GLY A 29 2.56 1.97 -0.78
N ALA A 30 1.93 1.92 -1.95
CA ALA A 30 0.51 1.70 -2.12
C ALA A 30 0.25 0.90 -3.40
N ALA A 31 -0.91 0.27 -3.47
CA ALA A 31 -1.33 -0.49 -4.63
C ALA A 31 -2.79 -0.18 -5.02
N TRP A 32 -3.04 -0.24 -6.33
CA TRP A 32 -4.31 0.04 -6.98
C TRP A 32 -4.75 -1.16 -7.77
N SER A 33 -5.93 -1.68 -7.47
CA SER A 33 -6.55 -2.75 -8.24
C SER A 33 -6.75 -2.30 -9.69
N HIS A 34 -6.48 -3.20 -10.64
CA HIS A 34 -6.85 -3.01 -12.04
C HIS A 34 -8.37 -3.11 -12.21
N ASP A 35 -8.88 -2.51 -13.29
CA ASP A 35 -10.31 -2.48 -13.59
C ASP A 35 -10.87 -3.89 -13.89
N ASP A 36 -10.02 -4.81 -14.36
CA ASP A 36 -10.37 -6.22 -14.59
C ASP A 36 -10.43 -7.06 -13.30
N GLY A 37 -9.99 -6.50 -12.16
CA GLY A 37 -9.93 -7.19 -10.88
C GLY A 37 -8.85 -8.28 -10.78
N HIS A 38 -8.02 -8.47 -11.80
CA HIS A 38 -7.02 -9.55 -11.88
C HIS A 38 -5.59 -9.07 -11.60
N GLY A 39 -5.39 -7.78 -11.37
CA GLY A 39 -4.08 -7.20 -11.17
C GLY A 39 -4.03 -6.03 -10.21
N TYR A 40 -2.80 -5.61 -9.90
CA TYR A 40 -2.52 -4.41 -9.12
C TYR A 40 -1.38 -3.63 -9.74
N ASN A 41 -1.54 -2.32 -9.83
CA ASN A 41 -0.42 -1.40 -9.99
C ASN A 41 0.17 -1.10 -8.61
N VAL A 42 1.48 -1.24 -8.45
CA VAL A 42 2.18 -1.01 -7.18
C VAL A 42 3.15 0.15 -7.36
N THR A 43 3.09 1.14 -6.46
CA THR A 43 4.07 2.23 -6.40
C THR A 43 4.80 2.18 -5.08
N LEU A 44 6.12 2.17 -5.15
CA LEU A 44 7.01 2.15 -3.99
C LEU A 44 7.77 3.47 -3.88
N THR A 45 7.92 3.94 -2.64
CA THR A 45 8.74 5.11 -2.30
C THR A 45 10.22 4.74 -2.13
N CYS A 46 10.51 3.47 -1.87
CA CYS A 46 11.85 2.91 -1.81
C CYS A 46 11.85 1.43 -2.26
N VAL A 47 13.02 0.93 -2.63
CA VAL A 47 13.22 -0.48 -2.99
C VAL A 47 13.89 -1.19 -1.81
N PRO A 48 13.20 -2.11 -1.12
CA PRO A 48 13.83 -2.87 -0.03
C PRO A 48 14.83 -3.88 -0.60
N VAL A 49 15.99 -3.99 0.06
CA VAL A 49 17.04 -4.97 -0.32
C VAL A 49 16.89 -6.31 0.41
N ASN A 50 16.04 -6.37 1.43
CA ASN A 50 15.76 -7.52 2.28
C ASN A 50 14.29 -7.47 2.78
N GLY A 51 13.90 -8.48 3.56
CA GLY A 51 12.55 -8.59 4.12
C GLY A 51 11.51 -9.08 3.11
N ARG A 52 10.23 -9.04 3.52
CA ARG A 52 9.09 -9.49 2.70
C ARG A 52 8.20 -8.32 2.32
N LEU A 53 7.89 -8.20 1.03
CA LEU A 53 6.82 -7.31 0.56
C LEU A 53 5.44 -7.90 0.90
N VAL A 54 4.61 -7.12 1.58
CA VAL A 54 3.25 -7.51 1.97
C VAL A 54 2.27 -6.41 1.57
N ILE A 55 1.21 -6.79 0.86
CA ILE A 55 0.14 -5.91 0.41
C ILE A 55 -1.10 -6.18 1.26
N ARG A 56 -1.71 -5.13 1.83
CA ARG A 56 -2.91 -5.24 2.69
C ARG A 56 -3.94 -4.20 2.28
N VAL A 57 -5.23 -4.54 2.42
CA VAL A 57 -6.32 -3.58 2.21
C VAL A 57 -6.05 -2.33 3.05
N ALA A 58 -6.10 -1.17 2.42
CA ALA A 58 -5.84 0.10 3.08
C ALA A 58 -6.86 0.28 4.21
N LYS A 59 -6.37 0.55 5.43
CA LYS A 59 -7.28 0.89 6.52
C LYS A 59 -7.94 2.23 6.21
N PRO A 60 -9.21 2.44 6.59
CA PRO A 60 -9.82 3.76 6.52
C PRO A 60 -8.89 4.74 7.24
N LYS A 61 -8.39 5.76 6.53
CA LYS A 61 -7.78 6.88 7.21
C LYS A 61 -8.91 7.56 7.96
N GLU A 62 -8.98 7.37 9.27
CA GLU A 62 -9.63 8.35 10.12
C GLU A 62 -9.00 9.68 9.73
N ARG A 63 -9.81 10.61 9.23
CA ARG A 63 -9.34 11.95 8.97
C ARG A 63 -8.85 12.45 10.32
N GLU A 64 -7.55 12.57 10.50
CA GLU A 64 -7.02 13.48 11.50
C GLU A 64 -7.64 14.83 11.17
N ALA A 65 -8.67 15.20 11.93
CA ALA A 65 -9.16 16.57 12.00
C ALA A 65 -8.03 17.37 12.64
N GLY A 66 -7.07 17.75 11.81
CA GLY A 66 -5.94 18.61 12.17
C GLY A 66 -6.46 19.99 12.56
N ARG A 67 -6.51 20.19 13.87
CA ARG A 67 -5.88 21.28 14.64
C ARG A 67 -5.25 22.43 13.85
#